data_AF-A0A2T7VAD6-F1
#
_entry.id   AF-A0A2T7VAD6-F1
#
_cell.length_a   1.000
_cell.length_b   1.000
_cell.length_c   1.000
_cell.angle_alpha   90.00
_cell.angle_beta   90.00
_cell.angle_gamma   90.00
#
_symmetry.space_group_name_H-M   'P 1'
#
loop_
_entity.id
_entity.type
_entity.pdbx_description
1 polymer ?
#
loop_
_entity_poly.entity_id
_entity_poly.type
_entity_poly.pdbx_seq_one_letter_code
_entity_poly.pdbx_strand_id
1 'polypeptide(L)' 'MPVSVSCHAAVSTQLNAIFVSLELSRSTWLVTSLSPGRGERISRHQVKGSDVPALL' A
#
# COMPACT_ATOMS: atom_id res chain seq x y z
N MET A 1 34.03 -11.75 -10.35
CA MET A 1 32.95 -10.77 -10.62
C MET A 1 31.64 -11.40 -10.19
N PRO A 2 30.99 -10.99 -9.07
CA PRO A 2 29.64 -11.46 -8.78
C PRO A 2 28.64 -10.60 -9.57
N VAL A 3 27.85 -11.24 -10.43
CA VAL A 3 26.63 -10.65 -10.99
C VAL A 3 25.57 -10.71 -9.91
N SER A 4 25.29 -9.57 -9.28
CA SER A 4 24.18 -9.45 -8.32
C SER A 4 22.87 -9.72 -9.03
N VAL A 5 22.19 -10.77 -8.61
CA VAL A 5 20.85 -11.12 -9.07
C VAL A 5 19.89 -10.09 -8.50
N SER A 6 19.50 -9.09 -9.28
CA SER A 6 18.42 -8.17 -8.90
C SER A 6 17.08 -8.78 -9.29
N CYS A 7 16.54 -9.67 -8.45
CA CYS A 7 15.14 -10.04 -8.51
C CYS A 7 14.30 -9.06 -7.69
N HIS A 8 14.36 -7.78 -8.04
CA HIS A 8 13.32 -6.84 -7.70
C HIS A 8 12.77 -6.34 -9.03
N ALA A 9 11.66 -6.92 -9.47
CA ALA A 9 10.87 -6.29 -10.52
C ALA A 9 10.43 -4.93 -9.95
N ALA A 10 11.20 -3.89 -10.24
CA ALA A 10 10.83 -2.53 -9.89
C ALA A 10 9.51 -2.27 -10.63
N VAL A 11 8.41 -2.29 -9.89
CA VAL A 11 7.13 -1.84 -10.42
C VAL A 11 7.37 -0.41 -10.88
N SER A 12 7.30 -0.18 -12.19
CA SER A 12 7.56 1.14 -12.76
C SER A 12 6.65 2.15 -12.08
N THR A 13 7.24 3.03 -11.26
CA THR A 13 6.53 4.08 -10.51
C THR A 13 5.94 5.16 -11.43
N GLN A 14 6.07 5.01 -12.75
CA GLN A 14 5.36 5.79 -13.78
C GLN A 14 3.96 5.26 -14.09
N LEU A 15 3.54 4.14 -13.50
CA LEU A 15 2.14 3.74 -13.52
C LEU A 15 1.33 4.83 -12.80
N ASN A 16 0.41 5.49 -13.51
CA ASN A 16 -0.60 6.38 -12.92
C ASN A 16 -1.61 5.54 -12.12
N ALA A 17 -1.12 4.97 -11.02
CA ALA A 17 -1.82 4.01 -10.19
C ALA A 17 -1.58 4.36 -8.72
N ILE A 18 -2.59 4.11 -7.91
CA ILE A 18 -2.49 4.20 -6.45
C ILE A 18 -2.41 2.78 -5.93
N PHE A 19 -1.43 2.50 -5.08
CA PHE A 19 -1.30 1.23 -4.40
C PHE A 19 -2.08 1.31 -3.09
N VAL A 20 -2.92 0.33 -2.82
CA VAL A 20 -3.63 0.21 -1.55
C VAL A 20 -3.47 -1.20 -1.03
N SER A 21 -3.05 -1.35 0.23
CA SER A 21 -3.09 -2.61 0.95
C SER A 21 -4.16 -2.53 2.05
N LEU A 22 -4.87 -3.64 2.23
CA LEU A 22 -5.90 -3.79 3.24
C LEU A 22 -5.57 -5.03 4.08
N GLU A 23 -5.35 -4.82 5.38
CA GLU A 23 -5.14 -5.88 6.35
C GLU A 23 -6.38 -5.99 7.24
N LEU A 24 -7.02 -7.16 7.24
CA LEU A 24 -8.26 -7.41 7.97
C LEU A 24 -8.01 -8.37 9.14
N SER A 25 -7.91 -7.82 10.36
CA SER A 25 -8.01 -8.63 11.58
C SER A 25 -9.44 -8.60 12.14
N ARG A 26 -9.73 -9.41 13.16
CA ARG A 26 -11.07 -9.39 13.81
C ARG A 26 -11.38 -8.08 14.54
N SER A 27 -10.37 -7.41 15.09
CA SER A 27 -10.55 -6.23 15.96
C SER A 27 -10.18 -4.92 15.29
N THR A 28 -9.28 -4.96 14.31
CA THR A 28 -8.72 -3.77 13.66
C THR A 28 -8.46 -4.05 12.19
N TRP A 29 -8.87 -3.14 11.33
CA TRP A 29 -8.55 -3.16 9.91
C TRP A 29 -7.57 -2.03 9.61
N LEU A 30 -6.51 -2.32 8.87
CA LEU A 30 -5.50 -1.34 8.48
C LEU A 30 -5.53 -1.13 6.97
N VAL A 31 -5.77 0.12 6.57
CA VAL A 31 -5.68 0.57 5.18
C VAL A 31 -4.37 1.33 5.03
N THR A 32 -3.50 0.90 4.12
CA THR A 32 -2.31 1.66 3.74
C THR A 32 -2.40 2.02 2.27
N SER A 33 -2.37 3.31 1.95
CA SER A 33 -2.36 3.78 0.57
C SER A 33 -1.04 4.46 0.25
N LEU A 34 -0.49 4.18 -0.93
CA LEU A 34 0.71 4.78 -1.46
C LEU A 34 0.42 5.33 -2.85
N SER A 35 0.66 6.63 -3.01
CA SER A 35 0.61 7.30 -4.30
C SER A 35 2.05 7.57 -4.76
N PRO A 36 2.55 6.92 -5.82
CA PRO A 36 3.88 7.16 -6.38
C PRO A 36 3.92 8.46 -7.18
N GLY A 37 5.06 9.15 -7.20
CA GLY A 37 5.26 10.34 -8.03
C GLY A 37 6.06 11.46 -7.36
N ARG A 38 5.95 12.68 -7.89
CA ARG A 38 6.76 13.88 -7.50
C ARG A 38 6.48 14.43 -6.08
N GLY A 39 5.71 13.70 -5.27
CA GLY A 39 5.26 14.05 -3.93
C GLY A 39 4.72 12.83 -3.20
N GLU A 40 5.49 11.73 -3.24
CA GLU A 40 5.10 10.42 -2.70
C GLU A 40 4.39 10.57 -1.36
N ARG A 41 3.15 10.08 -1.30
CA ARG A 41 2.33 10.16 -0.10
C ARG A 41 1.91 8.77 0.33
N ILE A 42 2.29 8.44 1.55
CA ILE A 42 1.86 7.24 2.27
C ILE A 42 0.83 7.69 3.30
N SER A 43 -0.36 7.09 3.24
CA SER A 43 -1.41 7.26 4.24
C SER A 43 -1.64 5.94 4.94
N ARG A 44 -1.86 5.98 6.26
CA ARG A 44 -2.29 4.83 7.06
C ARG A 44 -3.54 5.20 7.83
N HIS A 45 -4.57 4.37 7.67
CA HIS A 45 -5.84 4.54 8.36
C HIS A 45 -6.21 3.25 9.09
N GLN A 46 -6.50 3.38 10.39
CA GLN A 46 -6.92 2.27 11.24
C GLN A 46 -8.41 2.38 11.50
N VAL A 47 -9.13 1.31 11.21
CA VAL A 47 -10.57 1.20 11.39
C VAL A 47 -10.86 0.09 12.38
N LYS A 48 -11.93 0.24 13.16
CA LYS A 48 -12.37 -0.82 14.06
C LYS A 48 -12.86 -2.00 13.22
N GLY A 49 -12.50 -3.21 13.63
CA GLY A 49 -12.95 -4.43 12.95
C GLY A 49 -14.48 -4.49 12.89
N SER A 50 -15.00 -4.93 11.74
CA SER A 50 -16.42 -4.99 11.41
C SER A 50 -17.11 -3.64 11.13
N ASP A 51 -16.42 -2.50 11.21
CA ASP A 51 -16.95 -1.18 10.85
C ASP A 51 -16.77 -0.91 9.35
N VAL A 52 -17.53 -1.63 8.52
CA VAL A 52 -17.50 -1.51 7.05
C VAL A 52 -17.82 -0.09 6.56
N PRO A 53 -18.79 0.65 7.13
CA PRO A 53 -19.07 2.02 6.71
C PRO A 53 -17.88 2.97 6.85
N ALA A 54 -16.99 2.74 7.83
CA ALA A 54 -15.78 3.54 8.00
C ALA A 54 -14.69 3.28 6.93
N LEU A 55 -14.92 2.38 5.96
CA LEU A 55 -14.06 2.16 4.80
C LEU A 55 -14.50 2.93 3.53
N LEU A 56 -15.65 3.60 3.56
CA LEU A 56 -16.22 4.36 2.44
C LEU A 56 -15.80 5.84 2.50
#